data_AF-A0A2I1C301-F1
#
_entry.id   AF-A0A2I1C301-F1
#
_cell.length_a   1.000
_cell.length_b   1.000
_cell.length_c   1.000
_cell.angle_alpha   90.00
_cell.angle_beta   90.00
_cell.angle_gamma   90.00
#
_symmetry.space_group_name_H-M   'P 1'
#
loop_
_entity.id
_entity.type
_entity.pdbx_description
1 polymer ?
#
loop_
_entity_poly.entity_id
_entity_poly.type
_entity_poly.pdbx_seq_one_letter_code
_entity_poly.pdbx_strand_id
1 'polypeptide(L)'
;MADSEPSYIDYEAFLDPDFSPASFANSLVLATNNATDTPLDLSTPLSRVLFDLQEIDTHIHNLTSKSAILLLTHTRDQTAAAERILKETEEQISSVTKGYERLEQEVLRKWEAADEARVAAEKSLATVRLARAVARCLALGRQLEGQLSEVTGRSGPAVTAGAQDRSSASPGREDYRALERAASTIVSLRRMFSATTVGEEGYGLERVKVIWTLRGELVIPAENMVKARAQQTINRFSMSSIAAGSHSQTGYRQARDARARLISAVTVLYILSPVPKTLPSPASFQPELLLSALQGYMHTAIVASVNALSRSLSMLPSLERTLSELSGRCQDIFALEAILSGLRPPTHPLLPASAPSTGDSNGTEVREQEVASKNNLLQPLLNVLDTTSLPSYFWRSLASSLAPRVQEIVSRGGVSVRTLRSNRDRLRKDIRECVLRGSQLPASTLVTDKRSGTEAGNWEREAAVMVGSVVGALER
;
A
#
# COMPACT_ATOMS: atom_id res chain seq x y z
N MET A 1 36.18 -78.46 45.16
CA MET A 1 36.60 -79.80 44.73
C MET A 1 37.04 -80.53 45.98
N ALA A 2 36.13 -81.32 46.55
CA ALA A 2 36.44 -82.28 47.60
C ALA A 2 36.23 -83.65 46.95
N ASP A 3 37.26 -84.49 47.03
CA ASP A 3 37.32 -85.81 46.42
C ASP A 3 36.11 -86.65 46.85
N SER A 4 35.33 -87.08 45.86
CA SER A 4 34.20 -87.98 46.05
C SER A 4 34.73 -89.36 46.45
N GLU A 5 34.47 -89.76 47.69
CA GLU A 5 34.52 -91.17 48.06
C GLU A 5 33.71 -91.97 47.02
N PRO A 6 34.20 -93.13 46.54
CA PRO A 6 33.48 -93.93 45.56
C PRO A 6 32.19 -94.45 46.21
N SER A 7 31.08 -93.74 45.99
CA SER A 7 29.76 -94.17 46.45
C SER A 7 29.32 -95.36 45.61
N TYR A 8 28.81 -96.38 46.28
CA TYR A 8 28.25 -97.58 45.65
C TYR A 8 26.98 -97.28 44.83
N ILE A 9 26.41 -96.09 45.02
CA ILE A 9 25.21 -95.61 44.34
C ILE A 9 25.60 -94.77 43.10
N ASP A 10 25.01 -95.13 41.96
CA ASP A 10 25.13 -94.37 40.72
C ASP A 10 24.14 -93.19 40.72
N TYR A 11 24.57 -92.07 41.31
CA TYR A 11 23.76 -90.84 41.37
C TYR A 11 23.52 -90.21 39.99
N GLU A 12 24.38 -90.46 39.00
CA GLU A 12 24.23 -89.90 37.65
C GLU A 12 23.01 -90.50 36.95
N ALA A 13 22.79 -91.82 37.10
CA ALA A 13 21.60 -92.51 36.59
C ALA A 13 20.29 -91.99 37.21
N PHE A 14 20.32 -91.51 38.47
CA PHE A 14 19.13 -90.99 39.18
C PHE A 14 18.85 -89.51 38.93
N LEU A 15 19.86 -88.72 38.57
CA LEU A 15 19.73 -87.30 38.27
C LEU A 15 19.49 -87.02 36.77
N ASP A 16 19.54 -88.05 35.94
CA ASP A 16 19.25 -87.96 34.51
C ASP A 16 17.78 -87.54 34.27
N PRO A 17 17.51 -86.50 33.45
CA PRO A 17 16.14 -86.08 33.11
C PRO A 17 15.27 -87.17 32.47
N ASP A 18 15.86 -88.24 31.91
CA ASP A 18 15.15 -89.37 31.31
C ASP A 18 14.94 -90.55 32.30
N PHE A 19 15.30 -90.38 33.58
CA PHE A 19 15.16 -91.44 34.58
C PHE A 19 13.68 -91.84 34.76
N SER A 20 13.38 -93.11 34.48
CA SER A 20 12.05 -93.68 34.67
C SER A 20 12.07 -94.73 35.80
N PRO A 21 11.29 -94.54 36.88
CA PRO A 21 11.26 -95.49 38.00
C PRO A 21 10.83 -96.91 37.59
N ALA A 22 9.95 -97.01 36.59
CA ALA A 22 9.42 -98.29 36.11
C ALA A 22 10.46 -99.09 35.29
N SER A 23 11.27 -98.42 34.45
CA SER A 23 12.33 -99.09 33.69
C SER A 23 13.46 -99.55 34.59
N PHE A 24 13.82 -98.74 35.59
CA PHE A 24 14.83 -99.09 36.60
C PHE A 24 14.39 -100.26 37.48
N ALA A 25 13.13 -100.26 37.95
CA ALA A 25 12.59 -101.40 38.70
C ALA A 25 12.60 -102.68 37.85
N ASN A 26 12.25 -102.59 36.57
CA ASN A 26 12.25 -103.73 35.66
C ASN A 26 13.66 -104.27 35.39
N SER A 27 14.66 -103.40 35.15
CA SER A 27 16.04 -103.82 34.96
C SER A 27 16.61 -104.50 36.22
N LEU A 28 16.22 -104.04 37.40
CA LEU A 28 16.67 -104.58 38.69
C LEU A 28 16.02 -105.94 39.02
N VAL A 29 14.75 -106.13 38.65
CA VAL A 29 14.07 -107.45 38.75
C VAL A 29 14.69 -108.45 37.76
N LEU A 30 14.96 -108.03 36.53
CA LEU A 30 15.60 -108.87 35.51
C LEU A 30 17.06 -109.20 35.84
N ALA A 31 17.77 -108.32 36.55
CA ALA A 31 19.15 -108.55 36.98
C ALA A 31 19.26 -109.49 38.19
N THR A 32 18.20 -109.64 39.00
CA THR A 32 18.20 -110.43 40.23
C THR A 32 17.55 -111.81 40.08
N ASN A 33 16.75 -112.03 39.03
CA ASN A 33 16.04 -113.28 38.81
C ASN A 33 16.46 -113.96 37.50
N ASN A 34 16.60 -115.27 37.50
CA ASN A 34 16.79 -116.06 36.29
C ASN A 34 15.43 -116.56 35.75
N ALA A 35 15.34 -116.81 34.44
CA ALA A 35 14.08 -117.22 33.77
C ALA A 35 13.48 -118.55 34.24
N THR A 36 14.18 -119.30 35.11
CA THR A 36 13.76 -120.60 35.67
C THR A 36 13.34 -120.54 37.13
N ASP A 37 13.42 -119.38 37.81
CA ASP A 37 13.02 -119.26 39.22
C ASP A 37 11.50 -119.14 39.37
N THR A 38 10.89 -120.11 40.06
CA THR A 38 9.48 -120.07 40.50
C THR A 38 9.41 -120.47 41.98
N PRO A 39 9.00 -119.59 42.93
CA PRO A 39 8.44 -118.24 42.74
C PRO A 39 9.51 -117.16 42.50
N LEU A 40 9.12 -116.09 41.82
CA LEU A 40 9.93 -114.90 41.55
C LEU A 40 10.39 -114.25 42.87
N ASP A 41 11.69 -114.05 43.04
CA ASP A 41 12.24 -113.41 44.23
C ASP A 41 12.18 -111.89 44.09
N LEU A 42 11.17 -111.29 44.71
CA LEU A 42 11.01 -109.84 44.84
C LEU A 42 11.70 -109.28 46.09
N SER A 43 12.17 -110.15 47.00
CA SER A 43 12.74 -109.71 48.26
C SER A 43 14.14 -109.14 48.08
N THR A 44 14.98 -109.78 47.26
CA THR A 44 16.33 -109.31 46.90
C THR A 44 16.32 -107.95 46.19
N PRO A 45 15.58 -107.73 45.08
CA PRO A 45 15.53 -106.42 44.41
C PRO A 45 14.94 -105.31 45.30
N LEU A 46 13.92 -105.63 46.09
CA LEU A 46 13.32 -104.68 47.04
C LEU A 46 14.31 -104.30 48.14
N SER A 47 15.04 -105.27 48.71
CA SER A 47 16.05 -104.99 49.72
C SER A 47 17.14 -104.05 49.20
N ARG A 48 17.59 -104.24 47.95
CA ARG A 48 18.59 -103.37 47.31
C ARG A 48 18.10 -101.94 47.17
N VAL A 49 16.89 -101.74 46.64
CA VAL A 49 16.29 -100.39 46.53
C VAL A 49 16.08 -99.75 47.90
N LEU A 50 15.70 -100.52 48.92
CA LEU A 50 15.57 -100.00 50.28
C LEU A 50 16.91 -99.59 50.88
N PHE A 51 17.98 -100.35 50.65
CA PHE A 51 19.33 -99.98 51.05
C PHE A 51 19.79 -98.71 50.34
N ASP A 52 19.59 -98.62 49.02
CA ASP A 52 19.96 -97.44 48.23
C ASP A 52 19.19 -96.19 48.71
N LEU A 53 17.88 -96.32 48.97
CA LEU A 53 17.04 -95.23 49.50
C LEU A 53 17.50 -94.80 50.89
N GLN A 54 17.79 -95.75 51.77
CA GLN A 54 18.32 -95.44 53.11
C GLN A 54 19.66 -94.72 53.03
N GLU A 55 20.57 -95.15 52.16
CA GLU A 55 21.85 -94.49 51.98
C GLU A 55 21.68 -93.07 51.40
N ILE A 56 20.84 -92.88 50.37
CA ILE A 56 20.51 -91.55 49.84
C ILE A 56 19.92 -90.65 50.93
N ASP A 57 18.98 -91.16 51.73
CA ASP A 57 18.34 -90.39 52.80
C ASP A 57 19.35 -90.04 53.90
N THR A 58 20.22 -90.98 54.29
CA THR A 58 21.30 -90.68 55.24
C THR A 58 22.32 -89.70 54.68
N HIS A 59 22.62 -89.75 53.39
CA HIS A 59 23.56 -88.86 52.72
C HIS A 59 22.97 -87.46 52.58
N ILE A 60 21.71 -87.34 52.14
CA ILE A 60 20.96 -86.07 52.12
C ILE A 60 20.84 -85.52 53.53
N HIS A 61 20.50 -86.35 54.53
CA HIS A 61 20.41 -85.91 55.91
C HIS A 61 21.77 -85.43 56.45
N ASN A 62 22.85 -86.14 56.15
CA ASN A 62 24.20 -85.73 56.53
C ASN A 62 24.64 -84.45 55.85
N LEU A 63 24.45 -84.32 54.53
CA LEU A 63 24.76 -83.09 53.79
C LEU A 63 23.90 -81.93 54.27
N THR A 64 22.59 -82.12 54.36
CA THR A 64 21.66 -81.09 54.85
C THR A 64 21.98 -80.71 56.27
N SER A 65 22.33 -81.64 57.17
CA SER A 65 22.69 -81.33 58.55
C SER A 65 24.04 -80.62 58.65
N LYS A 66 25.07 -81.09 57.93
CA LYS A 66 26.41 -80.49 57.91
C LYS A 66 26.44 -79.11 57.23
N SER A 67 25.66 -78.93 56.15
CA SER A 67 25.60 -77.71 55.36
C SER A 67 24.33 -76.89 55.58
N ALA A 68 23.47 -77.25 56.55
CA ALA A 68 22.23 -76.54 56.87
C ALA A 68 22.50 -75.05 57.08
N ILE A 69 23.55 -74.76 57.86
CA ILE A 69 23.96 -73.40 58.16
C ILE A 69 24.38 -72.69 56.86
N LEU A 70 25.18 -73.33 55.99
CA LEU A 70 25.65 -72.70 54.74
C LEU A 70 24.49 -72.42 53.77
N LEU A 71 23.54 -73.33 53.62
CA LEU A 71 22.37 -73.13 52.75
C LEU A 71 21.47 -72.02 53.28
N LEU A 72 21.21 -71.99 54.60
CA LEU A 72 20.45 -70.92 55.23
C LEU A 72 21.19 -69.57 55.12
N THR A 73 22.51 -69.55 55.28
CA THR A 73 23.32 -68.34 55.17
C THR A 73 23.32 -67.83 53.73
N HIS A 74 23.51 -68.70 52.73
CA HIS A 74 23.45 -68.33 51.32
C HIS A 74 22.07 -67.78 50.94
N THR A 75 21.00 -68.47 51.34
CA THR A 75 19.63 -68.01 51.05
C THR A 75 19.35 -66.67 51.73
N ARG A 76 19.77 -66.51 52.99
CA ARG A 76 19.65 -65.25 53.73
C ARG A 76 20.43 -64.11 53.07
N ASP A 77 21.65 -64.37 52.62
CA ASP A 77 22.51 -63.36 52.03
C ASP A 77 22.01 -62.98 50.62
N GLN A 78 21.47 -63.95 49.87
CA GLN A 78 20.82 -63.71 48.58
C GLN A 78 19.53 -62.89 48.73
N THR A 79 18.67 -63.22 49.69
CA THR A 79 17.47 -62.42 49.97
C THR A 79 17.84 -61.02 50.45
N ALA A 80 18.84 -60.90 51.33
CA ALA A 80 19.33 -59.60 51.80
C ALA A 80 19.94 -58.75 50.66
N ALA A 81 20.65 -59.36 49.72
CA ALA A 81 21.18 -58.67 48.55
C ALA A 81 20.07 -58.22 47.59
N ALA A 82 19.10 -59.09 47.30
CA ALA A 82 17.95 -58.75 46.47
C ALA A 82 17.10 -57.64 47.10
N GLU A 83 16.88 -57.67 48.42
CA GLU A 83 16.20 -56.61 49.16
C GLU A 83 16.95 -55.27 49.08
N ARG A 84 18.28 -55.28 49.16
CA ARG A 84 19.08 -54.05 49.00
C ARG A 84 18.93 -53.46 47.60
N ILE A 85 19.02 -54.29 46.57
CA ILE A 85 18.87 -53.85 45.18
C ILE A 85 17.45 -53.30 44.98
N LEU A 86 16.42 -53.99 45.46
CA LEU A 86 15.05 -53.52 45.39
C LEU A 86 14.88 -52.16 46.06
N LYS A 87 15.38 -52.00 47.29
CA LYS A 87 15.33 -50.71 48.01
C LYS A 87 16.02 -49.59 47.24
N GLU A 88 17.22 -49.83 46.72
CA GLU A 88 17.93 -48.82 45.94
C GLU A 88 17.18 -48.47 44.65
N THR A 89 16.66 -49.45 43.93
CA THR A 89 15.87 -49.20 42.72
C THR A 89 14.57 -48.46 43.03
N GLU A 90 13.90 -48.77 44.14
CA GLU A 90 12.68 -48.09 44.57
C GLU A 90 12.98 -46.64 44.98
N GLU A 91 14.09 -46.40 45.69
CA GLU A 91 14.57 -45.05 45.99
C GLU A 91 14.87 -44.25 44.71
N GLN A 92 15.58 -44.84 43.74
CA GLN A 92 15.88 -44.20 42.47
C GLN A 92 14.62 -43.91 41.64
N ILE A 93 13.68 -44.87 41.55
CA ILE A 93 12.40 -44.66 40.87
C ILE A 93 11.62 -43.55 41.56
N SER A 94 11.56 -43.55 42.90
CA SER A 94 10.86 -42.50 43.64
C SER A 94 11.50 -41.12 43.43
N SER A 95 12.82 -41.06 43.31
CA SER A 95 13.57 -39.84 43.01
C SER A 95 13.25 -39.31 41.61
N VAL A 96 13.21 -40.19 40.60
CA VAL A 96 12.85 -39.84 39.22
C VAL A 96 11.39 -39.39 39.13
N THR A 97 10.47 -40.08 39.78
CA THR A 97 9.04 -39.70 39.78
C THR A 97 8.86 -38.33 40.42
N LYS A 98 9.48 -38.05 41.57
CA LYS A 98 9.46 -36.72 42.20
C LYS A 98 10.12 -35.66 41.33
N GLY A 99 11.21 -36.02 40.65
CA GLY A 99 11.89 -35.14 39.69
C GLY A 99 10.99 -34.77 38.51
N TYR A 100 10.23 -35.74 37.97
CA TYR A 100 9.27 -35.52 36.91
C TYR A 100 8.08 -34.67 37.37
N GLU A 101 7.48 -34.97 38.53
CA GLU A 101 6.40 -34.16 39.11
C GLU A 101 6.84 -32.70 39.32
N ARG A 102 8.09 -32.51 39.76
CA ARG A 102 8.68 -31.18 39.88
C ARG A 102 8.83 -30.50 38.52
N LEU A 103 9.33 -31.22 37.51
CA LEU A 103 9.49 -30.68 36.15
C LEU A 103 8.14 -30.31 35.52
N GLU A 104 7.11 -31.14 35.72
CA GLU A 104 5.76 -30.87 35.23
C GLU A 104 5.21 -29.58 35.85
N GLN A 105 5.34 -29.42 37.17
CA GLN A 105 4.86 -28.24 37.88
C GLN A 105 5.68 -26.98 37.56
N GLU A 106 7.02 -27.09 37.51
CA GLU A 106 7.89 -25.93 37.36
C GLU A 106 8.07 -25.50 35.91
N VAL A 107 7.98 -26.42 34.93
CA VAL A 107 8.28 -26.15 33.52
C VAL A 107 7.03 -26.24 32.67
N LEU A 108 6.32 -27.37 32.66
CA LEU A 108 5.18 -27.56 31.73
C LEU A 108 4.04 -26.58 32.04
N ARG A 109 3.59 -26.50 33.29
CA ARG A 109 2.51 -25.57 33.65
C ARG A 109 2.89 -24.11 33.45
N LYS A 110 4.15 -23.74 33.70
CA LYS A 110 4.63 -22.38 33.44
C LYS A 110 4.72 -22.08 31.95
N TRP A 111 5.10 -23.06 31.13
CA TRP A 111 5.13 -22.93 29.68
C TRP A 111 3.71 -22.77 29.11
N GLU A 112 2.73 -23.56 29.56
CA GLU A 112 1.33 -23.43 29.16
C GLU A 112 0.79 -22.02 29.47
N ALA A 113 1.01 -21.54 30.70
CA ALA A 113 0.63 -20.19 31.09
C ALA A 113 1.37 -19.11 30.26
N ALA A 114 2.64 -19.34 29.92
CA ALA A 114 3.42 -18.43 29.07
C ALA A 114 2.92 -18.43 27.61
N ASP A 115 2.49 -19.57 27.07
CA ASP A 115 1.93 -19.64 25.71
C ASP A 115 0.56 -18.97 25.65
N GLU A 116 -0.29 -19.17 26.66
CA GLU A 116 -1.55 -18.41 26.78
C GLU A 116 -1.28 -16.89 26.84
N ALA A 117 -0.31 -16.47 27.64
CA ALA A 117 0.10 -15.06 27.72
C ALA A 117 0.67 -14.56 26.38
N ARG A 118 1.44 -15.36 25.66
CA ARG A 118 1.95 -15.04 24.31
C ARG A 118 0.81 -14.83 23.32
N VAL A 119 -0.16 -15.75 23.29
CA VAL A 119 -1.34 -15.65 22.41
C VAL A 119 -2.19 -14.43 22.77
N ALA A 120 -2.36 -14.13 24.06
CA ALA A 120 -3.05 -12.92 24.51
C ALA A 120 -2.28 -11.64 24.12
N ALA A 121 -0.96 -11.64 24.22
CA ALA A 121 -0.08 -10.54 23.82
C ALA A 121 -0.13 -10.31 22.29
N GLU A 122 -0.10 -11.36 21.49
CA GLU A 122 -0.22 -11.27 20.02
C GLU A 122 -1.59 -10.73 19.59
N LYS A 123 -2.67 -11.23 20.20
CA LYS A 123 -4.03 -10.73 19.96
C LYS A 123 -4.16 -9.27 20.37
N SER A 124 -3.64 -8.89 21.54
CA SER A 124 -3.69 -7.48 22.00
C SER A 124 -2.83 -6.55 21.14
N LEU A 125 -1.67 -7.00 20.66
CA LEU A 125 -0.87 -6.24 19.70
C LEU A 125 -1.62 -6.02 18.39
N ALA A 126 -2.28 -7.07 17.87
CA ALA A 126 -3.08 -6.98 16.66
C ALA A 126 -4.26 -6.02 16.83
N THR A 127 -4.97 -6.07 17.96
CA THR A 127 -6.09 -5.15 18.24
C THR A 127 -5.61 -3.71 18.40
N VAL A 128 -4.49 -3.47 19.09
CA VAL A 128 -3.91 -2.14 19.26
C VAL A 128 -3.42 -1.55 17.93
N ARG A 129 -2.80 -2.36 17.07
CA ARG A 129 -2.38 -1.92 15.71
C ARG A 129 -3.60 -1.49 14.89
N LEU A 130 -4.64 -2.31 14.87
CA LEU A 130 -5.89 -1.98 14.17
C LEU A 130 -6.54 -0.73 14.76
N ALA A 131 -6.64 -0.63 16.09
CA ALA A 131 -7.25 0.52 16.77
C ALA A 131 -6.49 1.82 16.49
N ARG A 132 -5.15 1.81 16.47
CA ARG A 132 -4.33 2.97 16.10
C ARG A 132 -4.54 3.37 14.65
N ALA A 133 -4.64 2.41 13.74
CA ALA A 133 -4.90 2.68 12.33
C ALA A 133 -6.30 3.30 12.14
N VAL A 134 -7.34 2.74 12.78
CA VAL A 134 -8.70 3.29 12.80
C VAL A 134 -8.72 4.70 13.40
N ALA A 135 -8.04 4.93 14.53
CA ALA A 135 -7.96 6.24 15.17
C ALA A 135 -7.31 7.28 14.25
N ARG A 136 -6.23 6.91 13.54
CA ARG A 136 -5.61 7.79 12.54
C ARG A 136 -6.54 8.08 11.36
N CYS A 137 -7.27 7.08 10.84
CA CYS A 137 -8.29 7.29 9.80
C CYS A 137 -9.36 8.29 10.25
N LEU A 138 -9.88 8.13 11.47
CA LEU A 138 -10.92 9.00 12.04
C LEU A 138 -10.40 10.42 12.29
N ALA A 139 -9.18 10.56 12.81
CA ALA A 139 -8.55 11.86 13.01
C ALA A 139 -8.36 12.61 11.68
N LEU A 140 -7.89 11.91 10.64
CA LEU A 140 -7.78 12.47 9.29
C LEU A 140 -9.15 12.80 8.67
N GLY A 141 -10.17 11.97 8.92
CA GLY A 141 -11.55 12.25 8.51
C GLY A 141 -12.11 13.51 9.16
N ARG A 142 -11.92 13.67 10.48
CA ARG A 142 -12.32 14.89 11.20
C ARG A 142 -11.56 16.13 10.70
N GLN A 143 -10.27 15.97 10.41
CA GLN A 143 -9.47 17.04 9.81
C GLN A 143 -10.01 17.43 8.42
N LEU A 144 -10.40 16.45 7.61
CA LEU A 144 -11.01 16.67 6.30
C LEU A 144 -12.36 17.40 6.41
N GLU A 145 -13.21 17.02 7.36
CA GLU A 145 -14.49 17.73 7.62
C GLU A 145 -14.26 19.21 7.99
N GLY A 146 -13.29 19.48 8.87
CA GLY A 146 -12.91 20.85 9.23
C GLY A 146 -12.37 21.65 8.05
N GLN A 147 -11.56 21.04 7.19
CA GLN A 147 -11.06 21.69 5.97
C GLN A 147 -12.19 21.90 4.94
N LEU A 148 -13.18 21.01 4.89
CA LEU A 148 -14.30 21.11 3.97
C LEU A 148 -15.32 22.18 4.40
N SER A 149 -15.52 22.36 5.70
CA SER A 149 -16.36 23.43 6.23
C SER A 149 -15.76 24.81 5.96
N GLU A 150 -14.43 24.94 6.06
CA GLU A 150 -13.67 26.13 5.64
C GLU A 150 -13.88 26.42 4.14
N VAL A 151 -13.73 25.41 3.26
CA VAL A 151 -13.91 25.57 1.80
C VAL A 151 -15.36 25.89 1.39
N THR A 152 -16.34 25.37 2.14
CA THR A 152 -17.77 25.57 1.83
C THR A 152 -18.29 26.91 2.34
N GLY A 153 -17.48 27.68 3.09
CA GLY A 153 -17.91 28.94 3.68
C GLY A 153 -19.02 28.77 4.73
N ARG A 154 -19.21 27.54 5.24
CA ARG A 154 -20.15 27.23 6.34
C ARG A 154 -19.51 27.57 7.70
N SER A 155 -18.83 28.70 7.79
CA SER A 155 -18.57 29.35 9.07
C SER A 155 -19.87 30.02 9.49
N GLY A 156 -20.71 29.25 10.19
CA GLY A 156 -21.80 29.83 10.98
C GLY A 156 -21.25 30.79 12.04
N PRO A 157 -22.09 31.68 12.61
CA PRO A 157 -21.65 32.69 13.57
C PRO A 157 -21.17 32.00 14.85
N ALA A 158 -19.86 31.75 14.95
CA ALA A 158 -19.24 31.27 16.17
C ALA A 158 -19.06 32.45 17.13
N VAL A 159 -20.00 32.53 18.07
CA VAL A 159 -19.91 33.31 19.30
C VAL A 159 -18.67 32.87 20.10
N THR A 160 -17.88 33.87 20.49
CA THR A 160 -16.87 33.91 21.57
C THR A 160 -15.65 32.98 21.53
N ALA A 161 -14.49 33.54 21.16
CA ALA A 161 -13.31 33.63 22.04
C ALA A 161 -12.24 34.52 21.39
N GLY A 162 -11.77 35.52 22.13
CA GLY A 162 -11.01 36.65 21.62
C GLY A 162 -9.64 36.34 21.03
N ALA A 163 -9.36 36.96 19.88
CA ALA A 163 -8.04 37.44 19.47
C ALA A 163 -8.24 38.51 18.41
N GLN A 164 -8.07 39.74 18.87
CA GLN A 164 -8.26 40.99 18.15
C GLN A 164 -7.10 41.22 17.17
N ASP A 165 -7.05 40.54 16.02
CA ASP A 165 -6.20 40.95 14.86
C ASP A 165 -6.49 40.21 13.52
N ARG A 166 -7.69 40.30 12.94
CA ARG A 166 -7.96 39.76 11.57
C ARG A 166 -8.81 40.67 10.68
N SER A 167 -8.54 41.97 10.69
CA SER A 167 -9.25 42.98 9.89
C SER A 167 -8.94 42.98 8.37
N SER A 168 -8.51 41.87 7.74
CA SER A 168 -8.22 41.92 6.28
C SER A 168 -8.11 40.59 5.49
N ALA A 169 -8.61 39.46 5.96
CA ALA A 169 -8.57 38.22 5.15
C ALA A 169 -9.77 38.14 4.20
N SER A 170 -9.54 38.41 2.91
CA SER A 170 -10.53 38.16 1.85
C SER A 170 -10.94 36.67 1.86
N PRO A 171 -12.23 36.32 1.87
CA PRO A 171 -12.70 34.93 1.98
C PRO A 171 -12.08 34.02 0.91
N GLY A 172 -11.90 34.55 -0.30
CA GLY A 172 -11.30 33.79 -1.41
C GLY A 172 -9.80 33.51 -1.30
N ARG A 173 -9.11 33.91 -0.20
CA ARG A 173 -7.70 33.58 0.06
C ARG A 173 -7.52 32.33 0.93
N GLU A 174 -8.45 32.12 1.84
CA GLU A 174 -8.44 30.98 2.74
C GLU A 174 -8.98 29.73 2.04
N ASP A 175 -9.98 29.91 1.16
CA ASP A 175 -10.62 28.83 0.39
C ASP A 175 -9.62 27.96 -0.39
N TYR A 176 -8.66 28.57 -1.09
CA TYR A 176 -7.74 27.81 -1.95
C TYR A 176 -6.63 27.10 -1.18
N ARG A 177 -6.21 27.65 -0.03
CA ARG A 177 -5.28 26.98 0.89
C ARG A 177 -5.96 25.86 1.66
N ALA A 178 -7.23 26.03 2.01
CA ALA A 178 -8.05 24.97 2.60
C ALA A 178 -8.27 23.83 1.60
N LEU A 179 -8.50 24.14 0.32
CA LEU A 179 -8.60 23.16 -0.77
C LEU A 179 -7.33 22.32 -0.93
N GLU A 180 -6.15 22.94 -0.90
CA GLU A 180 -4.86 22.25 -0.98
C GLU A 180 -4.61 21.34 0.23
N ARG A 181 -4.95 21.82 1.44
CA ARG A 181 -4.89 21.00 2.65
C ARG A 181 -5.88 19.83 2.61
N ALA A 182 -7.09 20.03 2.09
CA ALA A 182 -8.09 18.97 1.91
C ALA A 182 -7.62 17.91 0.89
N ALA A 183 -6.98 18.35 -0.20
CA ALA A 183 -6.42 17.42 -1.19
C ALA A 183 -5.29 16.57 -0.60
N SER A 184 -4.40 17.16 0.22
CA SER A 184 -3.32 16.40 0.86
C SER A 184 -3.82 15.42 1.92
N THR A 185 -4.88 15.75 2.67
CA THR A 185 -5.54 14.82 3.61
C THR A 185 -6.32 13.71 2.90
N ILE A 186 -6.97 14.00 1.78
CA ILE A 186 -7.60 12.95 0.94
C ILE A 186 -6.54 11.97 0.44
N VAL A 187 -5.38 12.45 0.00
CA VAL A 187 -4.32 11.57 -0.49
C VAL A 187 -3.63 10.79 0.63
N SER A 188 -3.51 11.35 1.83
CA SER A 188 -3.04 10.58 2.99
C SER A 188 -4.05 9.49 3.39
N LEU A 189 -5.35 9.76 3.33
CA LEU A 189 -6.39 8.75 3.51
C LEU A 189 -6.32 7.65 2.44
N ARG A 190 -6.17 8.02 1.16
CA ARG A 190 -5.98 7.05 0.07
C ARG A 190 -4.75 6.17 0.30
N ARG A 191 -3.64 6.73 0.79
CA ARG A 191 -2.44 5.94 1.16
C ARG A 191 -2.76 4.87 2.17
N MET A 192 -3.41 5.25 3.27
CA MET A 192 -3.73 4.30 4.32
C MET A 192 -4.70 3.23 3.83
N PHE A 193 -5.61 3.55 2.91
CA PHE A 193 -6.48 2.54 2.28
C PHE A 193 -5.76 1.67 1.26
N SER A 194 -4.73 2.18 0.57
CA SER A 194 -3.94 1.39 -0.39
C SER A 194 -2.89 0.49 0.26
N ALA A 195 -2.45 0.82 1.48
CA ALA A 195 -1.43 0.11 2.24
C ALA A 195 -2.01 -1.11 2.97
N THR A 196 -2.61 -2.03 2.21
CA THR A 196 -3.36 -3.18 2.72
C THR A 196 -2.47 -4.40 2.99
N THR A 197 -1.15 -4.34 2.73
CA THR A 197 -0.29 -5.53 2.85
C THR A 197 0.04 -5.86 4.31
N VAL A 198 0.49 -7.10 4.55
CA VAL A 198 0.76 -7.61 5.91
C VAL A 198 1.91 -6.81 6.53
N GLY A 199 1.63 -6.11 7.64
CA GLY A 199 2.61 -5.27 8.34
C GLY A 199 2.49 -3.77 8.01
N GLU A 200 1.71 -3.39 7.00
CA GLU A 200 1.42 -2.00 6.71
C GLU A 200 0.29 -1.43 7.58
N GLU A 201 0.25 -0.10 7.67
CA GLU A 201 -0.70 0.62 8.53
C GLU A 201 -2.17 0.38 8.15
N GLY A 202 -2.45 -0.07 6.93
CA GLY A 202 -3.80 -0.33 6.45
C GLY A 202 -4.31 -1.76 6.59
N TYR A 203 -3.51 -2.67 7.13
CA TYR A 203 -3.89 -4.07 7.27
C TYR A 203 -5.14 -4.25 8.14
N GLY A 204 -6.21 -4.80 7.56
CA GLY A 204 -7.47 -5.06 8.26
C GLY A 204 -8.42 -3.87 8.38
N LEU A 205 -8.08 -2.68 7.88
CA LEU A 205 -8.96 -1.50 7.89
C LEU A 205 -10.29 -1.74 7.16
N GLU A 206 -10.25 -2.48 6.05
CA GLU A 206 -11.45 -2.75 5.23
C GLU A 206 -12.49 -3.61 5.94
N ARG A 207 -12.11 -4.34 7.00
CA ARG A 207 -13.04 -5.18 7.78
C ARG A 207 -13.89 -4.38 8.76
N VAL A 208 -13.54 -3.11 9.02
CA VAL A 208 -14.20 -2.27 10.02
C VAL A 208 -15.30 -1.44 9.34
N LYS A 209 -16.55 -1.64 9.78
CA LYS A 209 -17.74 -0.96 9.21
C LYS A 209 -17.65 0.56 9.25
N VAL A 210 -17.09 1.13 10.33
CA VAL A 210 -16.92 2.59 10.49
C VAL A 210 -16.01 3.18 9.41
N ILE A 211 -15.02 2.42 8.95
CA ILE A 211 -14.12 2.87 7.88
C ILE A 211 -14.84 2.84 6.53
N TRP A 212 -15.69 1.83 6.30
CA TRP A 212 -16.56 1.79 5.14
C TRP A 212 -17.51 2.97 5.07
N THR A 213 -18.17 3.31 6.18
CA THR A 213 -19.07 4.48 6.24
C THR A 213 -18.28 5.77 6.03
N LEU A 214 -17.12 5.94 6.67
CA LEU A 214 -16.24 7.10 6.44
C LEU A 214 -15.81 7.22 4.97
N ARG A 215 -15.45 6.10 4.33
CA ARG A 215 -15.06 6.08 2.91
C ARG A 215 -16.22 6.46 2.00
N GLY A 216 -17.40 5.87 2.22
CA GLY A 216 -18.59 6.06 1.39
C GLY A 216 -19.23 7.44 1.56
N GLU A 217 -19.42 7.87 2.81
CA GLU A 217 -20.23 9.04 3.15
C GLU A 217 -19.42 10.34 3.23
N LEU A 218 -18.11 10.25 3.52
CA LEU A 218 -17.27 11.44 3.67
C LEU A 218 -16.19 11.53 2.58
N VAL A 219 -15.35 10.51 2.42
CA VAL A 219 -14.14 10.62 1.57
C VAL A 219 -14.48 10.74 0.09
N ILE A 220 -15.34 9.88 -0.46
CA ILE A 220 -15.75 9.92 -1.87
C ILE A 220 -16.45 11.24 -2.23
N PRO A 221 -17.47 11.72 -1.49
CA PRO A 221 -18.12 12.99 -1.81
C PRO A 221 -17.20 14.19 -1.60
N ALA A 222 -16.35 14.19 -0.57
CA ALA A 222 -15.36 15.25 -0.38
C ALA A 222 -14.37 15.31 -1.55
N GLU A 223 -13.90 14.15 -2.02
CA GLU A 223 -13.01 14.05 -3.18
C GLU A 223 -13.67 14.61 -4.45
N ASN A 224 -14.92 14.22 -4.72
CA ASN A 224 -15.67 14.74 -5.88
C ASN A 224 -15.89 16.24 -5.78
N MET A 225 -16.18 16.76 -4.58
CA MET A 225 -16.34 18.20 -4.35
C MET A 225 -15.03 18.97 -4.59
N VAL A 226 -13.91 18.50 -4.05
CA VAL A 226 -12.59 19.14 -4.23
C VAL A 226 -12.19 19.11 -5.70
N LYS A 227 -12.38 17.98 -6.41
CA LYS A 227 -12.15 17.88 -7.85
C LYS A 227 -12.99 18.88 -8.65
N ALA A 228 -14.31 18.91 -8.41
CA ALA A 228 -15.23 19.80 -9.13
C ALA A 228 -14.88 21.28 -8.89
N ARG A 229 -14.52 21.66 -7.66
CA ARG A 229 -14.10 23.03 -7.32
C ARG A 229 -12.78 23.42 -7.97
N ALA A 230 -11.80 22.51 -7.99
CA ALA A 230 -10.53 22.76 -8.67
C ALA A 230 -10.71 22.91 -10.19
N GLN A 231 -11.49 22.03 -10.82
CA GLN A 231 -11.84 22.12 -12.24
C GLN A 231 -12.59 23.41 -12.58
N GLN A 232 -13.56 23.80 -11.74
CA GLN A 232 -14.31 25.04 -11.89
C GLN A 232 -13.40 26.29 -11.79
N THR A 233 -12.40 26.25 -10.91
CA THR A 233 -11.43 27.35 -10.74
C THR A 233 -10.58 27.52 -11.99
N ILE A 234 -10.12 26.42 -12.60
CA ILE A 234 -9.39 26.45 -13.88
C ILE A 234 -10.30 26.96 -15.00
N ASN A 235 -11.54 26.45 -15.10
CA ASN A 235 -12.47 26.82 -16.16
C ASN A 235 -12.93 28.29 -16.10
N ARG A 236 -12.89 28.91 -14.92
CA ARG A 236 -13.25 30.33 -14.71
C ARG A 236 -12.07 31.28 -14.74
N PHE A 237 -10.87 30.77 -15.01
CA PHE A 237 -9.67 31.58 -14.99
C PHE A 237 -9.72 32.68 -16.07
N SER A 238 -9.57 33.92 -15.63
CA SER A 238 -9.37 35.10 -16.47
C SER A 238 -8.55 36.15 -15.73
N MET A 239 -7.49 36.67 -16.37
CA MET A 239 -6.67 37.79 -15.90
C MET A 239 -7.01 39.09 -16.64
N SER A 240 -7.40 39.01 -17.91
CA SER A 240 -7.66 40.16 -18.78
C SER A 240 -8.89 40.96 -18.34
N SER A 241 -9.89 40.30 -17.75
CA SER A 241 -11.07 40.94 -17.17
C SER A 241 -10.75 41.77 -15.92
N ILE A 242 -9.66 41.43 -15.21
CA ILE A 242 -9.21 42.09 -13.97
C ILE A 242 -8.33 43.30 -14.30
N ALA A 243 -7.52 43.21 -15.36
CA ALA A 243 -6.62 44.28 -15.80
C ALA A 243 -7.34 45.46 -16.48
N ALA A 244 -8.46 45.20 -17.18
CA ALA A 244 -9.20 46.23 -17.92
C ALA A 244 -9.95 47.24 -17.03
N GLY A 245 -10.15 46.95 -15.74
CA GLY A 245 -11.02 47.72 -14.85
C GLY A 245 -10.33 48.64 -13.83
N SER A 246 -9.00 48.57 -13.64
CA SER A 246 -8.35 49.40 -12.62
C SER A 246 -6.84 49.52 -12.77
N HIS A 247 -6.34 50.72 -13.05
CA HIS A 247 -4.92 51.11 -12.86
C HIS A 247 -4.53 51.27 -11.38
N SER A 248 -5.36 50.77 -10.44
CA SER A 248 -5.11 50.84 -9.00
C SER A 248 -4.35 49.62 -8.49
N GLN A 249 -3.64 49.77 -7.38
CA GLN A 249 -2.96 48.69 -6.64
C GLN A 249 -3.89 47.48 -6.33
N THR A 250 -5.21 47.68 -6.38
CA THR A 250 -6.23 46.63 -6.23
C THR A 250 -6.23 45.62 -7.38
N GLY A 251 -6.00 46.04 -8.63
CA GLY A 251 -5.94 45.15 -9.80
C GLY A 251 -4.76 44.19 -9.77
N TYR A 252 -3.59 44.68 -9.33
CA TYR A 252 -2.39 43.84 -9.16
C TYR A 252 -2.58 42.77 -8.07
N ARG A 253 -3.22 43.13 -6.95
CA ARG A 253 -3.56 42.16 -5.89
C ARG A 253 -4.51 41.09 -6.39
N GLN A 254 -5.56 41.47 -7.12
CA GLN A 254 -6.53 40.53 -7.70
C GLN A 254 -5.90 39.59 -8.75
N ALA A 255 -5.00 40.10 -9.60
CA ALA A 255 -4.27 39.29 -10.56
C ALA A 255 -3.32 38.29 -9.87
N ARG A 256 -2.62 38.72 -8.81
CA ARG A 256 -1.78 37.83 -7.99
C ARG A 256 -2.60 36.76 -7.26
N ASP A 257 -3.78 37.12 -6.76
CA ASP A 257 -4.70 36.16 -6.12
C ASP A 257 -5.29 35.18 -7.13
N ALA A 258 -5.65 35.62 -8.34
CA ALA A 258 -6.10 34.74 -9.42
C ALA A 258 -5.00 33.75 -9.83
N ARG A 259 -3.74 34.21 -9.93
CA ARG A 259 -2.57 33.35 -10.13
C ARG A 259 -2.41 32.35 -8.99
N ALA A 260 -2.50 32.77 -7.74
CA ALA A 260 -2.38 31.88 -6.58
C ALA A 260 -3.48 30.79 -6.58
N ARG A 261 -4.73 31.16 -6.90
CA ARG A 261 -5.85 30.21 -7.03
C ARG A 261 -5.62 29.21 -8.14
N LEU A 262 -5.15 29.66 -9.31
CA LEU A 262 -4.82 28.78 -10.41
C LEU A 262 -3.72 27.79 -10.01
N ILE A 263 -2.63 28.27 -9.40
CA ILE A 263 -1.53 27.41 -8.93
C ILE A 263 -2.07 26.35 -7.97
N SER A 264 -2.87 26.75 -6.97
CA SER A 264 -3.45 25.78 -6.02
C SER A 264 -4.42 24.79 -6.66
N ALA A 265 -5.20 25.21 -7.67
CA ALA A 265 -6.11 24.30 -8.37
C ALA A 265 -5.33 23.28 -9.22
N VAL A 266 -4.23 23.71 -9.85
CA VAL A 266 -3.31 22.85 -10.59
C VAL A 266 -2.62 21.86 -9.65
N THR A 267 -2.10 22.31 -8.49
CA THR A 267 -1.48 21.41 -7.51
C THR A 267 -2.48 20.40 -6.95
N VAL A 268 -3.72 20.82 -6.67
CA VAL A 268 -4.79 19.95 -6.18
C VAL A 268 -5.17 18.88 -7.22
N LEU A 269 -5.39 19.26 -8.48
CA LEU A 269 -5.72 18.28 -9.53
C LEU A 269 -4.56 17.34 -9.84
N TYR A 270 -3.32 17.84 -9.74
CA TYR A 270 -2.13 17.01 -9.88
C TYR A 270 -2.05 15.97 -8.76
N ILE A 271 -2.23 16.39 -7.49
CA ILE A 271 -2.16 15.50 -6.32
C ILE A 271 -3.35 14.51 -6.28
N LEU A 272 -4.52 14.91 -6.75
CA LEU A 272 -5.71 14.04 -6.76
C LEU A 272 -5.78 13.10 -7.96
N SER A 273 -4.95 13.31 -8.99
CA SER A 273 -4.95 12.48 -10.20
C SER A 273 -4.64 11.02 -9.87
N PRO A 274 -5.35 10.07 -10.52
CA PRO A 274 -5.22 8.67 -10.19
C PRO A 274 -3.80 8.19 -10.53
N VAL A 275 -3.15 7.54 -9.57
CA VAL A 275 -1.87 6.88 -9.80
C VAL A 275 -2.15 5.41 -10.09
N PRO A 276 -1.97 4.92 -11.33
CA PRO A 276 -2.06 3.50 -11.61
C PRO A 276 -1.05 2.73 -10.75
N LYS A 277 -1.50 1.64 -10.13
CA LYS A 277 -0.68 0.80 -9.22
C LYS A 277 0.53 0.16 -9.92
N THR A 278 0.59 0.20 -11.24
CA THR A 278 1.58 -0.47 -12.10
C THR A 278 2.41 0.54 -12.91
N LEU A 279 2.86 1.64 -12.29
CA LEU A 279 3.76 2.58 -12.95
C LEU A 279 5.21 2.06 -12.91
N PRO A 280 5.88 1.88 -14.06
CA PRO A 280 7.27 1.43 -14.13
C PRO A 280 8.28 2.52 -13.72
N SER A 281 7.90 3.81 -13.75
CA SER A 281 8.76 4.93 -13.36
C SER A 281 7.93 6.16 -12.93
N PRO A 282 8.39 6.96 -11.94
CA PRO A 282 7.73 8.22 -11.56
C PRO A 282 7.73 9.27 -12.69
N ALA A 283 8.55 9.10 -13.73
CA ALA A 283 8.62 10.01 -14.88
C ALA A 283 7.53 9.78 -15.93
N SER A 284 6.83 8.63 -15.91
CA SER A 284 5.73 8.34 -16.85
C SER A 284 4.35 8.72 -16.29
N PHE A 285 4.30 9.41 -15.16
CA PHE A 285 3.05 9.83 -14.54
C PHE A 285 2.38 10.94 -15.37
N GLN A 286 1.19 10.64 -15.90
CA GLN A 286 0.38 11.62 -16.61
C GLN A 286 -0.81 12.04 -15.72
N PRO A 287 -0.93 13.33 -15.35
CA PRO A 287 -2.02 13.80 -14.50
C PRO A 287 -3.30 13.96 -15.34
N GLU A 288 -4.02 12.86 -15.57
CA GLU A 288 -5.23 12.82 -16.43
C GLU A 288 -6.31 13.84 -16.01
N LEU A 289 -6.52 14.04 -14.71
CA LEU A 289 -7.51 15.01 -14.20
C LEU A 289 -7.13 16.46 -14.50
N LEU A 290 -5.84 16.76 -14.46
CA LEU A 290 -5.33 18.10 -14.79
C LEU A 290 -5.40 18.32 -16.31
N LEU A 291 -4.97 17.33 -17.07
CA LEU A 291 -4.96 17.38 -18.54
C LEU A 291 -6.38 17.53 -19.09
N SER A 292 -7.33 16.73 -18.62
CA SER A 292 -8.75 16.85 -19.01
C SER A 292 -9.37 18.20 -18.64
N ALA A 293 -9.04 18.76 -17.48
CA ALA A 293 -9.51 20.08 -17.08
C ALA A 293 -8.95 21.19 -18.00
N LEU A 294 -7.66 21.14 -18.32
CA LEU A 294 -7.01 22.13 -19.18
C LEU A 294 -7.45 21.99 -20.64
N GLN A 295 -7.65 20.78 -21.15
CA GLN A 295 -8.26 20.54 -22.45
C GLN A 295 -9.69 21.08 -22.51
N GLY A 296 -10.48 20.83 -21.47
CA GLY A 296 -11.84 21.36 -21.35
C GLY A 296 -11.87 22.89 -21.36
N TYR A 297 -10.94 23.54 -20.66
CA TYR A 297 -10.77 25.00 -20.70
C TYR A 297 -10.46 25.49 -22.12
N MET A 298 -9.48 24.90 -22.80
CA MET A 298 -9.10 25.27 -24.17
C MET A 298 -10.26 25.11 -25.15
N HIS A 299 -10.95 23.96 -25.11
CA HIS A 299 -12.10 23.71 -25.98
C HIS A 299 -13.24 24.71 -25.73
N THR A 300 -13.55 24.99 -24.45
CA THR A 300 -14.58 25.96 -24.08
C THR A 300 -14.22 27.36 -24.55
N ALA A 301 -12.95 27.78 -24.38
CA ALA A 301 -12.47 29.08 -24.81
C ALA A 301 -12.58 29.25 -26.34
N ILE A 302 -12.22 28.23 -27.12
CA ILE A 302 -12.30 28.21 -28.59
C ILE A 302 -13.77 28.24 -29.05
N VAL A 303 -14.61 27.34 -28.55
CA VAL A 303 -16.03 27.29 -28.97
C VAL A 303 -16.75 28.61 -28.62
N ALA A 304 -16.46 29.18 -27.44
CA ALA A 304 -17.03 30.45 -27.04
C ALA A 304 -16.53 31.63 -27.89
N SER A 305 -15.26 31.63 -28.35
CA SER A 305 -14.75 32.68 -29.23
C SER A 305 -15.30 32.55 -30.66
N VAL A 306 -15.40 31.34 -31.20
CA VAL A 306 -16.03 31.06 -32.51
C VAL A 306 -17.48 31.55 -32.53
N ASN A 307 -18.27 31.22 -31.50
CA ASN A 307 -19.68 31.61 -31.42
C ASN A 307 -19.85 33.13 -31.24
N ALA A 308 -18.94 33.79 -30.52
CA ALA A 308 -18.96 35.24 -30.38
C ALA A 308 -18.62 35.95 -31.70
N LEU A 309 -17.55 35.50 -32.37
CA LEU A 309 -17.07 36.08 -33.63
C LEU A 309 -18.03 35.82 -34.79
N SER A 310 -18.62 34.62 -34.89
CA SER A 310 -19.65 34.31 -35.89
C SER A 310 -20.87 35.23 -35.77
N ARG A 311 -21.30 35.56 -34.54
CA ARG A 311 -22.40 36.50 -34.30
C ARG A 311 -22.00 37.93 -34.61
N SER A 312 -20.82 38.39 -34.20
CA SER A 312 -20.40 39.76 -34.47
C SER A 312 -20.06 40.04 -35.93
N LEU A 313 -19.66 39.03 -36.70
CA LEU A 313 -19.54 39.14 -38.15
C LEU A 313 -20.90 39.34 -38.84
N SER A 314 -22.00 38.83 -38.25
CA SER A 314 -23.36 39.14 -38.70
C SER A 314 -23.86 40.51 -38.21
N MET A 315 -23.27 41.05 -37.14
CA MET A 315 -23.65 42.30 -36.46
C MET A 315 -22.42 43.20 -36.23
N LEU A 316 -21.98 43.87 -37.30
CA LEU A 316 -20.75 44.67 -37.35
C LEU A 316 -20.52 45.66 -36.19
N PRO A 317 -21.53 46.35 -35.62
CA PRO A 317 -21.34 47.28 -34.50
C PRO A 317 -20.79 46.62 -33.22
N SER A 318 -20.96 45.30 -33.07
CA SER A 318 -20.46 44.54 -31.92
C SER A 318 -19.06 43.96 -32.12
N LEU A 319 -18.51 44.07 -33.34
CA LEU A 319 -17.25 43.44 -33.73
C LEU A 319 -16.07 43.92 -32.87
N GLU A 320 -15.90 45.23 -32.71
CA GLU A 320 -14.78 45.80 -31.94
C GLU A 320 -14.78 45.30 -30.48
N ARG A 321 -15.97 45.17 -29.88
CA ARG A 321 -16.13 44.59 -28.55
C ARG A 321 -15.77 43.10 -28.52
N THR A 322 -16.22 42.32 -29.51
CA THR A 322 -15.87 40.90 -29.55
C THR A 322 -14.39 40.65 -29.84
N LEU A 323 -13.73 41.53 -30.61
CA LEU A 323 -12.30 41.46 -30.88
C LEU A 323 -11.48 41.83 -29.64
N SER A 324 -11.92 42.82 -28.85
CA SER A 324 -11.26 43.12 -27.57
C SER A 324 -11.41 41.98 -26.56
N GLU A 325 -12.60 41.39 -26.44
CA GLU A 325 -12.84 40.20 -25.62
C GLU A 325 -12.03 38.99 -26.10
N LEU A 326 -11.87 38.80 -27.41
CA LEU A 326 -11.05 37.74 -28.01
C LEU A 326 -9.56 37.92 -27.71
N SER A 327 -9.05 39.15 -27.85
CA SER A 327 -7.67 39.47 -27.49
C SER A 327 -7.42 39.22 -26.00
N GLY A 328 -8.37 39.55 -25.13
CA GLY A 328 -8.29 39.26 -23.68
C GLY A 328 -8.24 37.76 -23.38
N ARG A 329 -9.07 36.94 -24.03
CA ARG A 329 -9.02 35.48 -23.86
C ARG A 329 -7.69 34.86 -24.33
N CYS A 330 -7.11 35.38 -25.41
CA CYS A 330 -5.79 34.96 -25.86
C CYS A 330 -4.70 35.35 -24.85
N GLN A 331 -4.78 36.54 -24.26
CA GLN A 331 -3.87 36.97 -23.19
C GLN A 331 -4.00 36.08 -21.95
N ASP A 332 -5.21 35.64 -21.60
CA ASP A 332 -5.44 34.69 -20.51
C ASP A 332 -4.78 33.33 -20.79
N ILE A 333 -4.88 32.82 -22.02
CA ILE A 333 -4.24 31.57 -22.45
C ILE A 333 -2.71 31.70 -22.44
N PHE A 334 -2.19 32.83 -22.92
CA PHE A 334 -0.75 33.12 -22.89
C PHE A 334 -0.24 33.18 -21.44
N ALA A 335 -0.99 33.82 -20.55
CA ALA A 335 -0.64 33.92 -19.15
C ALA A 335 -0.77 32.58 -18.41
N LEU A 336 -1.71 31.72 -18.81
CA LEU A 336 -1.80 30.32 -18.36
C LEU A 336 -0.56 29.53 -18.77
N GLU A 337 -0.10 29.66 -20.03
CA GLU A 337 1.11 29.00 -20.52
C GLU A 337 2.35 29.43 -19.72
N ALA A 338 2.51 30.73 -19.47
CA ALA A 338 3.61 31.29 -18.67
C ALA A 338 3.58 30.81 -17.21
N ILE A 339 2.39 30.62 -16.62
CA ILE A 339 2.26 30.05 -15.28
C ILE A 339 2.61 28.56 -15.28
N LEU A 340 2.13 27.80 -16.26
CA LEU A 340 2.40 26.36 -16.35
C LEU A 340 3.87 26.04 -16.67
N SER A 341 4.57 26.90 -17.43
CA SER A 341 6.00 26.78 -17.68
C SER A 341 6.83 27.08 -16.44
N GLY A 342 6.38 28.00 -15.57
CA GLY A 342 7.05 28.34 -14.31
C GLY A 342 6.74 27.39 -13.14
N LEU A 343 5.79 26.46 -13.28
CA LEU A 343 5.39 25.54 -12.22
C LEU A 343 6.14 24.21 -12.31
N ARG A 344 6.96 23.96 -11.27
CA ARG A 344 7.55 22.64 -11.02
C ARG A 344 6.46 21.68 -10.49
N PRO A 345 6.40 20.42 -10.96
CA PRO A 345 5.46 19.44 -10.43
C PRO A 345 5.68 19.27 -8.91
N PRO A 346 4.62 19.38 -8.08
CA PRO A 346 4.74 19.15 -6.65
C PRO A 346 5.08 17.67 -6.40
N THR A 347 5.74 17.38 -5.28
CA THR A 347 6.09 16.00 -4.90
C THR A 347 4.80 15.20 -4.72
N HIS A 348 4.53 14.29 -5.65
CA HIS A 348 3.34 13.45 -5.57
C HIS A 348 3.55 12.43 -4.46
N PRO A 349 2.71 12.43 -3.42
CA PRO A 349 3.12 11.76 -2.20
C PRO A 349 2.86 10.23 -2.31
N LEU A 350 2.09 9.76 -3.31
CA LEU A 350 1.98 8.34 -3.71
C LEU A 350 3.10 7.85 -4.65
N LEU A 351 3.97 8.73 -5.17
CA LEU A 351 5.13 8.29 -5.94
C LEU A 351 6.29 8.09 -4.98
N PRO A 352 7.10 7.02 -5.12
CA PRO A 352 8.32 6.91 -4.35
C PRO A 352 9.16 8.16 -4.61
N ALA A 353 9.66 8.78 -3.53
CA ALA A 353 10.56 9.92 -3.65
C ALA A 353 11.72 9.48 -4.56
N SER A 354 11.93 10.19 -5.68
CA SER A 354 13.18 10.07 -6.41
C SER A 354 14.28 10.33 -5.39
N ALA A 355 15.09 9.30 -5.09
CA ALA A 355 16.21 9.45 -4.19
C ALA A 355 17.03 10.67 -4.62
N PRO A 356 17.52 11.51 -3.68
CA PRO A 356 18.55 12.47 -4.02
C PRO A 356 19.75 11.67 -4.52
N SER A 357 20.20 11.95 -5.74
CA SER A 357 21.43 11.40 -6.29
C SER A 357 22.61 11.86 -5.42
N THR A 358 22.95 11.10 -4.40
CA THR A 358 24.19 11.24 -3.64
C THR A 358 25.26 10.34 -4.23
N GLY A 359 26.27 10.97 -4.83
CA GLY A 359 27.61 10.41 -5.00
C GLY A 359 27.91 9.76 -6.35
N ASP A 360 28.43 10.54 -7.30
CA ASP A 360 29.82 10.33 -7.71
C ASP A 360 30.40 11.60 -8.34
N SER A 361 31.42 12.11 -7.68
CA SER A 361 32.30 13.19 -8.08
C SER A 361 33.10 12.80 -9.32
N ASN A 362 32.91 13.51 -10.44
CA ASN A 362 34.01 13.99 -11.27
C ASN A 362 33.52 14.97 -12.36
N GLY A 363 33.77 16.26 -12.08
CA GLY A 363 33.98 17.37 -13.02
C GLY A 363 33.17 17.43 -14.33
N THR A 364 32.02 18.12 -14.33
CA THR A 364 31.62 19.04 -15.41
C THR A 364 30.48 19.96 -14.94
N GLU A 365 30.79 21.16 -14.44
CA GLU A 365 29.82 22.14 -13.88
C GLU A 365 28.97 22.89 -14.94
N VAL A 366 28.68 22.30 -16.11
CA VAL A 366 27.97 23.01 -17.20
C VAL A 366 26.60 22.39 -17.56
N ARG A 367 26.14 21.32 -16.87
CA ARG A 367 24.94 20.57 -17.33
C ARG A 367 23.75 20.46 -16.37
N GLU A 368 23.75 21.17 -15.24
CA GLU A 368 22.62 21.14 -14.29
C GLU A 368 21.49 22.15 -14.59
N GLN A 369 21.74 23.18 -15.43
CA GLN A 369 20.71 24.18 -15.75
C GLN A 369 19.75 23.78 -16.91
N GLU A 370 20.10 22.79 -17.73
CA GLU A 370 19.27 22.39 -18.89
C GLU A 370 18.30 21.23 -18.62
N VAL A 371 18.51 20.44 -17.56
CA VAL A 371 17.60 19.35 -17.19
C VAL A 371 16.50 19.83 -16.24
N ALA A 372 16.77 20.88 -15.45
CA ALA A 372 15.78 21.49 -14.55
C ALA A 372 14.61 22.18 -15.30
N SER A 373 14.83 22.65 -16.53
CA SER A 373 13.87 23.35 -17.37
C SER A 373 12.97 22.43 -18.23
N LYS A 374 13.22 21.11 -18.24
CA LYS A 374 12.43 20.12 -18.98
C LYS A 374 11.37 19.40 -18.15
N ASN A 375 11.37 19.58 -16.82
CA ASN A 375 10.40 18.96 -15.91
C ASN A 375 9.26 19.93 -15.55
N ASN A 376 8.64 20.55 -16.56
CA ASN A 376 7.53 21.50 -16.36
C ASN A 376 6.19 20.82 -16.64
N LEU A 377 5.14 21.19 -15.89
CA LEU A 377 3.77 20.67 -16.05
C LEU A 377 3.15 20.93 -17.45
N LEU A 378 3.78 21.81 -18.22
CA LEU A 378 3.39 22.18 -19.58
C LEU A 378 3.76 21.11 -20.63
N GLN A 379 4.86 20.37 -20.46
CA GLN A 379 5.32 19.38 -21.45
C GLN A 379 4.31 18.24 -21.67
N PRO A 380 3.71 17.63 -20.62
CA PRO A 380 2.67 16.62 -20.80
C PRO A 380 1.44 17.16 -21.53
N LEU A 381 1.08 18.42 -21.30
CA LEU A 381 -0.07 19.04 -21.96
C LEU A 381 0.20 19.32 -23.45
N LEU A 382 1.39 19.82 -23.77
CA LEU A 382 1.79 20.06 -25.16
C LEU A 382 1.85 18.76 -25.95
N ASN A 383 2.36 17.68 -25.34
CA ASN A 383 2.40 16.37 -25.97
C ASN A 383 1.00 15.79 -26.24
N VAL A 384 0.03 16.01 -25.35
CA VAL A 384 -1.34 15.51 -25.58
C VAL A 384 -2.09 16.36 -26.62
N LEU A 385 -1.74 17.64 -26.75
CA LEU A 385 -2.33 18.54 -27.74
C LEU A 385 -1.53 18.56 -29.07
N ASP A 386 -0.46 17.78 -29.20
CA ASP A 386 0.48 17.77 -30.33
C ASP A 386 0.90 19.18 -30.81
N THR A 387 1.14 20.10 -29.87
CA THR A 387 1.37 21.53 -30.18
C THR A 387 2.61 22.08 -29.49
N THR A 388 3.20 23.11 -30.10
CA THR A 388 4.40 23.78 -29.57
C THR A 388 4.07 24.97 -28.66
N SER A 389 2.87 25.55 -28.77
CA SER A 389 2.38 26.57 -27.84
C SER A 389 0.85 26.66 -27.82
N LEU A 390 0.31 27.00 -26.65
CA LEU A 390 -1.13 27.07 -26.39
C LEU A 390 -1.85 28.18 -27.19
N PRO A 391 -1.33 29.42 -27.29
CA PRO A 391 -1.91 30.48 -28.10
C PRO A 391 -1.90 30.16 -29.60
N SER A 392 -0.86 29.48 -30.11
CA SER A 392 -0.83 29.08 -31.52
C SER A 392 -1.92 28.04 -31.82
N TYR A 393 -2.11 27.07 -30.92
CA TYR A 393 -3.20 26.12 -31.02
C TYR A 393 -4.58 26.82 -31.00
N PHE A 394 -4.76 27.80 -30.11
CA PHE A 394 -5.98 28.60 -30.05
C PHE A 394 -6.30 29.30 -31.38
N TRP A 395 -5.35 30.04 -31.95
CA TRP A 395 -5.57 30.79 -33.20
C TRP A 395 -5.79 29.88 -34.41
N ARG A 396 -5.04 28.77 -34.54
CA ARG A 396 -5.24 27.81 -35.65
C ARG A 396 -6.57 27.08 -35.55
N SER A 397 -6.96 26.65 -34.35
CA SER A 397 -8.23 25.98 -34.11
C SER A 397 -9.41 26.94 -34.30
N LEU A 398 -9.27 28.19 -33.86
CA LEU A 398 -10.24 29.25 -34.12
C LEU A 398 -10.38 29.54 -35.62
N ALA A 399 -9.27 29.69 -36.36
CA ALA A 399 -9.30 29.97 -37.79
C ALA A 399 -9.97 28.85 -38.60
N SER A 400 -9.62 27.60 -38.31
CA SER A 400 -10.17 26.42 -39.00
C SER A 400 -11.66 26.21 -38.74
N SER A 401 -12.13 26.47 -37.51
CA SER A 401 -13.55 26.38 -37.15
C SER A 401 -14.38 27.60 -37.58
N LEU A 402 -13.75 28.77 -37.76
CA LEU A 402 -14.39 29.99 -38.23
C LEU A 402 -14.63 29.99 -39.75
N ALA A 403 -13.68 29.47 -40.54
CA ALA A 403 -13.76 29.44 -42.01
C ALA A 403 -15.09 28.89 -42.56
N PRO A 404 -15.60 27.70 -42.16
CA PRO A 404 -16.87 27.18 -42.68
C PRO A 404 -18.08 28.04 -42.25
N ARG A 405 -18.04 28.65 -41.06
CA ARG A 405 -19.12 29.52 -40.57
C ARG A 405 -19.19 30.85 -41.32
N VAL A 406 -18.05 31.41 -41.69
CA VAL A 406 -17.99 32.62 -42.53
C VAL A 406 -18.47 32.31 -43.93
N GLN A 407 -18.07 31.16 -44.51
CA GLN A 407 -18.59 30.71 -45.80
C GLN A 407 -20.11 30.56 -45.80
N GLU A 408 -20.70 30.03 -44.72
CA GLU A 408 -22.16 29.94 -44.58
C GLU A 408 -22.84 31.32 -44.53
N ILE A 409 -22.25 32.30 -43.83
CA ILE A 409 -22.76 33.67 -43.79
C ILE A 409 -22.69 34.31 -45.18
N VAL A 410 -21.60 34.07 -45.93
CA VAL A 410 -21.41 34.56 -47.30
C VAL A 410 -22.40 33.89 -48.26
N SER A 411 -22.59 32.58 -48.16
CA SER A 411 -23.48 31.82 -49.04
C SER A 411 -24.97 32.10 -48.80
N ARG A 412 -25.36 32.42 -47.56
CA ARG A 412 -26.74 32.86 -47.23
C ARG A 412 -27.07 34.23 -47.84
N GLY A 413 -26.06 35.03 -48.19
CA GLY A 413 -26.22 36.36 -48.77
C GLY A 413 -26.88 37.36 -47.80
N GLY A 414 -27.07 38.60 -48.27
CA GLY A 414 -27.79 39.63 -47.53
C GLY A 414 -26.97 40.89 -47.21
N VAL A 415 -27.53 41.75 -46.38
CA VAL A 415 -26.97 43.07 -46.02
C VAL A 415 -25.64 42.92 -45.25
N SER A 416 -25.53 41.91 -44.39
CA SER A 416 -24.30 41.57 -43.64
C SER A 416 -23.12 41.23 -44.56
N VAL A 417 -23.34 40.52 -45.66
CA VAL A 417 -22.28 40.18 -46.62
C VAL A 417 -21.82 41.42 -47.40
N ARG A 418 -22.75 42.30 -47.78
CA ARG A 418 -22.41 43.56 -48.46
C ARG A 418 -21.59 44.48 -47.56
N THR A 419 -21.96 44.59 -46.29
CA THR A 419 -21.22 45.39 -45.30
C THR A 419 -19.87 44.77 -44.93
N LEU A 420 -19.74 43.45 -44.92
CA LEU A 420 -18.45 42.76 -44.76
C LEU A 420 -17.51 42.99 -45.96
N ARG A 421 -18.04 42.94 -47.19
CA ARG A 421 -17.26 43.23 -48.41
C ARG A 421 -16.80 44.69 -48.47
N SER A 422 -17.66 45.65 -48.10
CA SER A 422 -17.30 47.08 -48.08
C SER A 422 -16.30 47.43 -46.97
N ASN A 423 -16.32 46.72 -45.84
CA ASN A 423 -15.40 46.94 -44.71
C ASN A 423 -14.25 45.93 -44.66
N ARG A 424 -13.95 45.23 -45.75
CA ARG A 424 -12.95 44.15 -45.80
C ARG A 424 -11.57 44.61 -45.31
N ASP A 425 -11.11 45.77 -45.77
CA ASP A 425 -9.75 46.24 -45.47
C ASP A 425 -9.64 46.72 -44.00
N ARG A 426 -10.74 47.24 -43.44
CA ARG A 426 -10.85 47.55 -42.01
C ARG A 426 -10.86 46.27 -41.18
N LEU A 427 -11.68 45.27 -41.54
CA LEU A 427 -11.74 43.97 -40.88
C LEU A 427 -10.38 43.25 -40.89
N ARG A 428 -9.66 43.32 -42.01
CA ARG A 428 -8.29 42.80 -42.13
C ARG A 428 -7.34 43.43 -41.13
N LYS A 429 -7.40 44.76 -40.98
CA LYS A 429 -6.58 45.51 -40.02
C LYS A 429 -6.98 45.20 -38.58
N ASP A 430 -8.27 45.19 -38.27
CA ASP A 430 -8.81 44.98 -36.92
C ASP A 430 -8.53 43.55 -36.42
N ILE A 431 -8.64 42.53 -37.28
CA ILE A 431 -8.28 41.15 -36.93
C ILE A 431 -6.78 41.01 -36.73
N ARG A 432 -5.96 41.61 -37.62
CA ARG A 432 -4.50 41.60 -37.46
C ARG A 432 -4.09 42.25 -36.13
N GLU A 433 -4.66 43.41 -35.82
CA GLU A 433 -4.41 44.11 -34.56
C GLU A 433 -4.91 43.32 -33.36
N CYS A 434 -6.06 42.64 -33.46
CA CYS A 434 -6.57 41.75 -32.42
C CYS A 434 -5.61 40.60 -32.09
N VAL A 435 -5.02 39.95 -33.10
CA VAL A 435 -4.05 38.87 -32.90
C VAL A 435 -2.76 39.41 -32.27
N LEU A 436 -2.25 40.54 -32.77
CA LEU A 436 -1.06 41.19 -32.21
C LEU A 436 -1.28 41.63 -30.75
N ARG A 437 -2.43 42.23 -30.44
CA ARG A 437 -2.81 42.61 -29.08
C ARG A 437 -2.98 41.38 -28.17
N GLY A 438 -3.55 40.31 -28.69
CA GLY A 438 -3.72 39.04 -27.97
C GLY A 438 -2.40 38.32 -27.67
N SER A 439 -1.37 38.56 -28.48
CA SER A 439 -0.03 38.00 -28.30
C SER A 439 0.85 38.76 -27.31
N GLN A 440 0.43 39.95 -26.87
CA GLN A 440 1.14 40.73 -25.87
C GLN A 440 0.73 40.29 -24.47
N LEU A 441 1.70 39.96 -23.61
CA LEU A 441 1.47 39.71 -22.19
C LEU A 441 0.80 40.94 -21.53
N PRO A 442 -0.24 40.76 -20.72
CA PRO A 442 -0.78 41.86 -19.92
C PRO A 442 0.30 42.41 -18.98
N ALA A 443 0.36 43.73 -18.83
CA ALA A 443 1.43 44.42 -18.08
C ALA A 443 1.63 43.91 -16.63
N SER A 444 0.63 43.27 -16.03
CA SER A 444 0.71 42.73 -14.66
C SER A 444 1.57 41.46 -14.53
N THR A 445 1.87 40.74 -15.62
CA THR A 445 2.68 39.51 -15.59
C THR A 445 4.18 39.76 -15.86
N LEU A 446 4.53 40.94 -16.37
CA LEU A 446 5.90 41.32 -16.74
C LEU A 446 6.88 41.52 -15.57
N VAL A 447 6.39 41.58 -14.32
CA VAL A 447 7.24 41.92 -13.16
C VAL A 447 8.02 40.73 -12.61
N THR A 448 7.59 39.48 -12.83
CA THR A 448 8.26 38.30 -12.23
C THR A 448 9.24 37.56 -13.12
N ASP A 449 9.16 37.69 -14.46
CA ASP A 449 10.06 36.98 -15.38
C ASP A 449 10.80 37.96 -16.29
N LYS A 450 11.79 38.65 -15.74
CA LYS A 450 12.77 39.42 -16.51
C LYS A 450 13.72 38.53 -17.35
N ARG A 451 13.50 37.20 -17.35
CA ARG A 451 14.30 36.19 -18.07
C ARG A 451 13.57 35.51 -19.23
N SER A 452 12.26 35.67 -19.40
CA SER A 452 11.54 35.15 -20.56
C SER A 452 11.42 36.24 -21.64
N GLY A 453 12.56 36.76 -22.09
CA GLY A 453 12.69 37.45 -23.38
C GLY A 453 12.68 36.46 -24.55
N THR A 454 11.92 35.37 -24.43
CA THR A 454 11.69 34.41 -25.49
C THR A 454 10.78 35.10 -26.49
N GLU A 455 11.44 35.72 -27.46
CA GLU A 455 10.98 36.05 -28.80
C GLU A 455 9.47 36.32 -28.89
N ALA A 456 9.13 37.59 -29.12
CA ALA A 456 7.91 37.93 -29.83
C ALA A 456 7.92 37.11 -31.14
N GLY A 457 7.37 35.90 -31.06
CA GLY A 457 7.35 34.95 -32.14
C GLY A 457 6.69 35.60 -33.34
N ASN A 458 6.96 35.06 -34.52
CA ASN A 458 6.42 35.54 -35.77
C ASN A 458 4.88 35.31 -35.83
N TRP A 459 4.11 36.06 -35.02
CA TRP A 459 2.65 36.04 -34.91
C TRP A 459 2.00 36.58 -36.18
N GLU A 460 2.78 37.14 -37.11
CA GLU A 460 2.34 37.49 -38.44
C GLU A 460 1.79 36.25 -39.19
N ARG A 461 2.36 35.06 -38.93
CA ARG A 461 1.85 33.80 -39.51
C ARG A 461 0.45 33.47 -39.00
N GLU A 462 0.22 33.54 -37.69
CA GLU A 462 -1.09 33.26 -37.10
C GLU A 462 -2.11 34.37 -37.44
N ALA A 463 -1.67 35.63 -37.50
CA ALA A 463 -2.48 36.74 -37.98
C ALA A 463 -2.88 36.55 -39.45
N ALA A 464 -1.96 36.06 -40.30
CA ALA A 464 -2.25 35.76 -41.69
C ALA A 464 -3.26 34.59 -41.83
N VAL A 465 -3.14 33.55 -41.01
CA VAL A 465 -4.08 32.40 -40.98
C VAL A 465 -5.48 32.84 -40.53
N MET A 466 -5.57 33.67 -39.48
CA MET A 466 -6.85 34.22 -39.00
C MET A 466 -7.48 35.22 -39.98
N VAL A 467 -6.69 36.06 -40.63
CA VAL A 467 -7.19 36.95 -41.69
C VAL A 467 -7.63 36.14 -42.90
N GLY A 468 -6.89 35.08 -43.26
CA GLY A 468 -7.19 34.20 -44.38
C GLY A 468 -8.50 33.43 -44.22
N SER A 469 -8.84 33.00 -42.99
CA SER A 469 -10.10 32.29 -42.72
C SER A 469 -11.35 33.16 -42.92
N VAL A 470 -11.22 34.49 -42.74
CA VAL A 470 -12.31 35.44 -42.90
C VAL A 470 -12.32 36.06 -44.30
N VAL A 471 -11.18 36.57 -44.76
CA VAL A 471 -11.06 37.28 -46.05
C VAL A 471 -11.03 36.31 -47.23
N GLY A 472 -10.40 35.14 -47.10
CA GLY A 472 -10.38 34.13 -48.16
C GLY A 472 -11.76 33.54 -48.46
N ALA A 473 -12.69 33.60 -47.50
CA ALA A 473 -14.10 33.23 -47.68
C ALA A 473 -14.94 34.36 -48.32
N LEU A 474 -14.46 35.61 -48.27
CA LEU A 474 -15.13 36.78 -48.88
C LEU A 474 -14.71 37.00 -50.36
N GLU A 475 -13.56 36.45 -50.76
CA GLU A 475 -13.00 36.51 -52.12
C GLU A 475 -13.56 35.43 -53.07
N ARG A 476 -14.13 34.35 -52.52
CA ARG A 476 -14.95 33.39 -53.25
C ARG A 476 -16.41 33.84 -53.25
#